data_AF-A0A317KFH3-F1
#
_entry.id   AF-A0A317KFH3-F1
#
_cell.length_a   1.000
_cell.length_b   1.000
_cell.length_c   1.000
_cell.angle_alpha   90.00
_cell.angle_beta   90.00
_cell.angle_gamma   90.00
#
_symmetry.space_group_name_H-M   'P 1'
#
loop_
_entity.id
_entity.type
_entity.pdbx_description
1 polymer ?
#
loop_
_entity_poly.entity_id
_entity_poly.type
_entity_poly.pdbx_seq_one_letter_code
_entity_poly.pdbx_strand_id
1 'polypeptide(L)'
;MNHDRLRLDLADLAGEVTPVDLRDRALRTSRRLGIQRAVATSAAAVVLLAAAAGTTLAVRPNGQAPTPAPAGPSITSSPSPVEVTPIPEPSASGPTEPTIQPSTSPAQPSSALAGTRYYLELADREAVIHAVRGDSDDVGARIPLAPDRCVANTITVSPDGKRLAWVQDTTDGMTGTLMTASTDGSGKRKLLTGVLCLGSNALVWQGGDRLMVQEGVVRSVLIDMVAGKPFDGDPGQETNRCWSADGRWLAAVSEGKPYVADENQLHSYHYDPPKDQAWKWDGWRARSVSMDGRYVSIGWVGTDPSRRDDSFTVVDTITSKVVKLPVAGTVKSIQFAADGTVLVRQGSRIVVLDSSFRRVGEVEEPQDVRAMTLLAYVP
;
A
#
# COMPACT_ATOMS: atom_id res chain seq x y z
N MET A 1 -50.84 24.22 -10.04
CA MET A 1 -49.85 23.21 -9.60
C MET A 1 -49.93 22.02 -10.55
N ASN A 2 -48.98 21.94 -11.47
CA ASN A 2 -49.00 21.03 -12.62
C ASN A 2 -48.49 19.64 -12.24
N HIS A 3 -49.43 18.70 -12.02
CA HIS A 3 -49.11 17.27 -11.91
C HIS A 3 -48.63 16.68 -13.24
N ASP A 4 -48.97 17.31 -14.37
CA ASP A 4 -48.62 16.81 -15.70
C ASP A 4 -47.14 17.04 -16.06
N ARG A 5 -46.50 18.07 -15.49
CA ARG A 5 -45.04 18.30 -15.69
C ARG A 5 -44.19 17.26 -14.98
N LEU A 6 -44.56 16.88 -13.75
CA LEU A 6 -43.90 15.80 -13.01
C LEU A 6 -44.02 14.45 -13.71
N ARG A 7 -45.13 14.19 -14.41
CA ARG A 7 -45.31 12.95 -15.17
C ARG A 7 -44.45 12.89 -16.42
N LEU A 8 -44.24 14.02 -17.10
CA LEU A 8 -43.40 14.09 -18.30
C LEU A 8 -41.91 14.00 -17.92
N ASP A 9 -41.48 14.72 -16.88
CA ASP A 9 -40.08 14.68 -16.42
C ASP A 9 -39.67 13.29 -15.91
N LEU A 10 -40.59 12.54 -15.29
CA LEU A 10 -40.34 11.15 -14.87
C LEU A 10 -40.34 10.15 -16.03
N ALA A 11 -41.07 10.43 -17.12
CA ALA A 11 -41.08 9.56 -18.30
C ALA A 11 -39.80 9.73 -19.12
N ASP A 12 -39.26 10.94 -19.20
CA ASP A 12 -37.97 11.23 -19.85
C ASP A 12 -36.81 10.58 -19.07
N LEU A 13 -36.84 10.65 -17.73
CA LEU A 13 -35.83 9.98 -16.90
C LEU A 13 -35.83 8.45 -17.05
N ALA A 14 -36.98 7.86 -17.40
CA ALA A 14 -37.10 6.42 -17.64
C ALA A 14 -36.58 6.00 -19.04
N GLY A 15 -36.50 6.93 -19.99
CA GLY A 15 -35.92 6.68 -21.32
C GLY A 15 -34.39 6.77 -21.35
N GLU A 16 -33.79 7.55 -20.45
CA GLU A 16 -32.34 7.79 -20.39
C GLU A 16 -31.57 6.67 -19.68
N VAL A 17 -32.25 5.85 -18.88
CA VAL A 17 -31.66 4.68 -18.22
C VAL A 17 -31.80 3.46 -19.13
N THR A 18 -30.75 3.16 -19.89
CA THR A 18 -30.74 1.95 -20.72
C THR A 18 -30.97 0.70 -19.83
N PRO A 19 -31.90 -0.21 -20.19
CA PRO A 19 -32.25 -1.37 -19.36
C PRO A 19 -31.06 -2.31 -19.06
N VAL A 20 -29.99 -2.19 -19.85
CA VAL A 20 -28.74 -2.94 -19.69
C VAL A 20 -28.02 -2.54 -18.39
N ASP A 21 -28.04 -1.27 -18.01
CA ASP A 21 -27.28 -0.78 -16.85
C ASP A 21 -27.93 -1.21 -15.52
N LEU A 22 -29.26 -1.25 -15.46
CA LEU A 22 -29.98 -1.77 -14.30
C LEU A 22 -29.81 -3.28 -14.14
N ARG A 23 -29.78 -4.03 -15.25
CA ARG A 23 -29.56 -5.49 -15.23
C ARG A 23 -28.15 -5.83 -14.77
N ASP A 24 -27.13 -5.13 -15.27
CA ASP A 24 -25.74 -5.34 -14.85
C ASP A 24 -25.49 -4.92 -13.40
N ARG A 25 -26.10 -3.80 -12.97
CA ARG A 25 -26.04 -3.36 -11.57
C ARG A 25 -26.76 -4.33 -10.63
N ALA A 26 -27.91 -4.86 -11.03
CA ALA A 26 -28.65 -5.88 -10.30
C ALA A 26 -27.90 -7.23 -10.26
N LEU A 27 -27.25 -7.63 -11.35
CA LEU A 27 -26.44 -8.85 -11.39
C LEU A 27 -25.19 -8.73 -10.51
N ARG A 28 -24.54 -7.55 -10.45
CA ARG A 28 -23.41 -7.31 -9.52
C ARG A 28 -23.83 -7.30 -8.06
N THR A 29 -24.94 -6.62 -7.72
CA THR A 29 -25.46 -6.64 -6.34
C THR A 29 -25.98 -8.01 -5.93
N SER A 30 -26.62 -8.74 -6.83
CA SER A 30 -27.08 -10.12 -6.60
C SER A 30 -25.93 -11.10 -6.39
N ARG A 31 -24.85 -11.03 -7.19
CA ARG A 31 -23.64 -11.86 -6.97
C ARG A 31 -23.01 -11.59 -5.60
N ARG A 32 -22.96 -10.34 -5.15
CA ARG A 32 -22.43 -9.98 -3.82
C ARG A 32 -23.29 -10.55 -2.68
N LEU A 33 -24.61 -10.46 -2.79
CA LEU A 33 -25.54 -11.04 -1.81
C LEU A 33 -25.55 -12.58 -1.83
N GLY A 34 -25.37 -13.18 -3.00
CA GLY A 34 -25.26 -14.63 -3.17
C GLY A 34 -24.00 -15.20 -2.49
N ILE A 35 -22.86 -14.53 -2.65
CA ILE A 35 -21.59 -14.92 -2.00
C ILE A 35 -21.70 -14.75 -0.47
N GLN A 36 -22.32 -13.67 0.02
CA GLN A 36 -22.52 -13.45 1.45
C GLN A 36 -23.44 -14.50 2.09
N ARG A 37 -24.49 -14.95 1.39
CA ARG A 37 -25.38 -16.01 1.90
C ARG A 37 -24.72 -17.38 1.89
N ALA A 38 -23.88 -17.70 0.90
CA ALA A 38 -23.17 -18.98 0.84
C ALA A 38 -22.20 -19.15 2.02
N VAL A 39 -21.45 -18.10 2.40
CA VAL A 39 -20.51 -18.12 3.53
C VAL A 39 -21.24 -18.30 4.87
N ALA A 40 -22.39 -17.64 5.05
CA ALA A 40 -23.18 -17.76 6.29
C ALA A 40 -23.76 -19.18 6.48
N THR A 41 -24.14 -19.87 5.41
CA THR A 41 -24.66 -21.25 5.51
C THR A 41 -23.58 -22.31 5.75
N SER A 42 -22.34 -22.08 5.31
CA SER A 42 -21.25 -23.05 5.49
C SER A 42 -20.70 -23.08 6.92
N ALA A 43 -20.71 -21.97 7.64
CA ALA A 43 -20.24 -21.91 9.03
C ALA A 43 -21.15 -22.73 9.99
N ALA A 44 -22.46 -22.78 9.74
CA ALA A 44 -23.38 -23.56 10.57
C ALA A 44 -23.21 -25.09 10.40
N ALA A 45 -22.84 -25.55 9.20
CA ALA A 45 -22.65 -26.98 8.93
C ALA A 45 -21.37 -27.55 9.57
N VAL A 46 -20.29 -26.76 9.65
CA VAL A 46 -19.02 -27.20 10.25
C VAL A 46 -19.12 -27.29 11.78
N VAL A 47 -19.86 -26.40 12.42
CA VAL A 47 -20.08 -26.45 13.89
C VAL A 47 -20.95 -27.65 14.29
N LEU A 48 -21.90 -28.07 13.46
CA LEU A 48 -22.72 -29.26 13.71
C LEU A 48 -21.95 -30.59 13.50
N LEU A 49 -20.94 -30.62 12.61
CA LEU A 49 -20.10 -31.80 12.41
C LEU A 49 -18.99 -31.93 13.48
N ALA A 50 -18.50 -30.83 14.04
CA ALA A 50 -17.51 -30.85 15.12
C ALA A 50 -18.09 -31.33 16.47
N ALA A 51 -19.40 -31.18 16.69
CA ALA A 51 -20.07 -31.64 17.92
C ALA A 51 -20.29 -33.18 17.98
N ALA A 52 -20.11 -33.91 16.88
CA ALA A 52 -20.43 -35.34 16.79
C ALA A 52 -19.21 -36.30 16.91
N ALA A 53 -17.98 -35.80 16.97
CA ALA A 53 -16.76 -36.62 16.84
C ALA A 53 -15.75 -36.49 18.00
N GLY A 54 -16.20 -36.21 19.22
CA GLY A 54 -15.33 -35.79 20.33
C GLY A 54 -15.40 -36.59 21.63
N THR A 55 -15.68 -37.90 21.61
CA THR A 55 -15.46 -38.77 22.79
C THR A 55 -14.76 -40.05 22.38
N THR A 56 -13.49 -40.22 22.74
CA THR A 56 -12.93 -41.41 23.42
C THR A 56 -11.39 -41.41 23.44
N LEU A 57 -10.86 -42.00 24.52
CA LEU A 57 -9.46 -42.42 24.79
C LEU A 57 -8.56 -41.47 25.59
N ALA A 58 -8.75 -41.56 26.91
CA ALA A 58 -7.69 -41.46 27.90
C ALA A 58 -6.99 -42.83 28.05
N VAL A 59 -5.71 -42.92 27.71
CA VAL A 59 -4.82 -44.01 28.16
C VAL A 59 -3.43 -43.42 28.45
N ARG A 60 -3.06 -43.40 29.74
CA ARG A 60 -1.69 -43.17 30.24
C ARG A 60 -0.84 -44.41 29.96
N PRO A 61 0.48 -44.22 29.73
CA PRO A 61 1.43 -44.94 30.54
C PRO A 61 2.59 -44.07 31.07
N ASN A 62 3.12 -44.52 32.20
CA ASN A 62 4.28 -44.00 32.92
C ASN A 62 5.54 -43.90 32.05
N GLY A 63 6.27 -42.79 32.18
CA GLY A 63 7.63 -42.64 31.68
C GLY A 63 8.40 -41.72 32.62
N GLN A 64 9.44 -42.26 33.27
CA GLN A 64 10.34 -41.57 34.19
C GLN A 64 11.01 -40.35 33.55
N ALA A 65 10.96 -39.22 34.25
CA ALA A 65 11.74 -38.03 33.93
C ALA A 65 13.19 -38.18 34.46
N PRO A 66 14.23 -37.89 33.65
CA PRO A 66 15.56 -37.66 34.18
C PRO A 66 15.66 -36.24 34.77
N THR A 67 16.17 -36.18 35.98
CA THR A 67 16.54 -34.99 36.76
C THR A 67 17.53 -34.10 35.98
N PRO A 68 17.31 -32.78 35.89
CA PRO A 68 18.34 -31.84 35.43
C PRO A 68 19.40 -31.63 36.52
N ALA A 69 20.67 -31.71 36.12
CA ALA A 69 21.84 -31.40 36.95
C ALA A 69 21.93 -29.89 37.30
N PRO A 70 22.63 -29.52 38.39
CA PRO A 70 22.62 -28.15 38.90
C PRO A 70 23.49 -27.19 38.07
N ALA A 71 23.02 -25.93 38.02
CA ALA A 71 23.68 -24.80 37.38
C ALA A 71 25.04 -24.48 38.03
N GLY A 72 26.07 -24.37 37.19
CA GLY A 72 27.38 -23.81 37.57
C GLY A 72 27.34 -22.28 37.68
N PRO A 73 28.31 -21.67 38.39
CA PRO A 73 28.26 -20.26 38.76
C PRO A 73 28.51 -19.31 37.59
N SER A 74 27.74 -18.23 37.56
CA SER A 74 27.88 -17.06 36.69
C SER A 74 29.20 -16.34 36.96
N ILE A 75 29.99 -16.13 35.89
CA ILE A 75 31.21 -15.33 35.92
C ILE A 75 30.83 -13.88 35.58
N THR A 76 30.80 -13.02 36.60
CA THR A 76 30.66 -11.57 36.43
C THR A 76 31.99 -11.00 35.94
N SER A 77 32.07 -10.60 34.66
CA SER A 77 33.20 -9.81 34.15
C SER A 77 33.01 -8.34 34.51
N SER A 78 33.88 -7.86 35.39
CA SER A 78 34.06 -6.45 35.73
C SER A 78 34.81 -5.74 34.59
N PRO A 79 34.31 -4.62 34.03
CA PRO A 79 35.12 -3.79 33.15
C PRO A 79 36.17 -2.99 33.94
N SER A 80 37.39 -2.96 33.42
CA SER A 80 38.51 -2.16 33.92
C SER A 80 38.28 -0.65 33.71
N PRO A 81 38.85 0.20 34.58
CA PRO A 81 38.67 1.65 34.52
C PRO A 81 39.43 2.25 33.32
N VAL A 82 38.76 3.14 32.58
CA VAL A 82 39.37 3.95 31.53
C VAL A 82 40.16 5.09 32.18
N GLU A 83 41.44 5.15 31.85
CA GLU A 83 42.40 6.18 32.24
C GLU A 83 42.04 7.52 31.57
N VAL A 84 41.76 8.53 32.40
CA VAL A 84 41.47 9.90 31.96
C VAL A 84 42.79 10.58 31.61
N THR A 85 43.03 10.81 30.32
CA THR A 85 44.13 11.64 29.83
C THR A 85 43.78 13.12 30.03
N PRO A 86 44.69 13.96 30.57
CA PRO A 86 44.38 15.34 30.94
C PRO A 86 44.22 16.29 29.75
N ILE A 87 43.33 17.24 29.98
CA ILE A 87 43.02 18.46 29.23
C ILE A 87 44.27 19.35 29.09
N PRO A 88 44.63 19.81 27.87
CA PRO A 88 45.47 20.99 27.72
C PRO A 88 44.64 22.27 27.77
N GLU A 89 45.14 23.21 28.58
CA GLU A 89 44.66 24.58 28.82
C GLU A 89 44.60 25.46 27.55
N PRO A 90 43.79 26.54 27.58
CA PRO A 90 43.49 27.37 26.43
C PRO A 90 44.60 28.38 26.13
N SER A 91 45.10 28.38 24.90
CA SER A 91 45.87 29.51 24.38
C SER A 91 44.93 30.62 23.95
N ALA A 92 45.00 31.73 24.68
CA ALA A 92 44.48 33.02 24.28
C ALA A 92 45.26 33.55 23.07
N SER A 93 44.57 33.83 21.98
CA SER A 93 45.02 34.75 20.93
C SER A 93 43.81 35.54 20.47
N GLY A 94 43.91 36.86 20.66
CA GLY A 94 42.92 37.85 20.27
C GLY A 94 42.77 38.01 18.75
N PRO A 95 41.86 38.89 18.33
CA PRO A 95 41.03 38.70 17.16
C PRO A 95 41.71 39.20 15.88
N THR A 96 41.64 38.40 14.82
CA THR A 96 41.71 38.92 13.45
C THR A 96 40.34 38.69 12.83
N GLU A 97 39.57 39.76 12.76
CA GLU A 97 38.24 39.87 12.19
C GLU A 97 38.29 39.49 10.69
N PRO A 98 37.72 38.35 10.26
CA PRO A 98 37.43 38.14 8.86
C PRO A 98 36.10 38.84 8.58
N THR A 99 36.12 39.81 7.67
CA THR A 99 34.93 40.38 7.07
C THR A 99 34.12 39.26 6.40
N ILE A 100 33.17 38.68 7.15
CA ILE A 100 32.17 37.75 6.60
C ILE A 100 31.23 38.61 5.77
N GLN A 101 31.53 38.69 4.48
CA GLN A 101 30.57 39.12 3.48
C GLN A 101 29.40 38.12 3.53
N PRO A 102 28.15 38.54 3.78
CA PRO A 102 27.01 37.67 3.58
C PRO A 102 26.87 37.45 2.08
N SER A 103 27.50 36.39 1.58
CA SER A 103 27.19 35.82 0.29
C SER A 103 25.78 35.25 0.37
N THR A 104 24.79 36.11 0.17
CA THR A 104 23.41 35.75 -0.17
C THR A 104 23.39 35.17 -1.58
N SER A 105 24.11 34.07 -1.80
CA SER A 105 23.72 33.13 -2.84
C SER A 105 22.56 32.34 -2.24
N PRO A 106 21.38 32.33 -2.86
CA PRO A 106 20.34 31.39 -2.47
C PRO A 106 20.98 30.01 -2.54
N ALA A 107 21.09 29.32 -1.39
CA ALA A 107 21.38 27.90 -1.41
C ALA A 107 20.34 27.29 -2.35
N GLN A 108 20.79 26.73 -3.48
CA GLN A 108 19.91 25.94 -4.32
C GLN A 108 19.18 24.97 -3.40
N PRO A 109 17.84 24.87 -3.46
CA PRO A 109 17.14 23.92 -2.63
C PRO A 109 17.72 22.54 -2.97
N SER A 110 18.45 21.95 -2.02
CA SER A 110 18.77 20.54 -2.03
C SER A 110 17.47 19.82 -2.38
N SER A 111 17.46 18.99 -3.43
CA SER A 111 16.24 18.35 -3.90
C SER A 111 15.53 17.75 -2.70
N ALA A 112 14.33 18.24 -2.38
CA ALA A 112 13.61 17.85 -1.16
C ALA A 112 13.32 16.33 -1.10
N LEU A 113 13.53 15.64 -2.23
CA LEU A 113 13.61 14.19 -2.36
C LEU A 113 15.00 13.85 -2.91
N ALA A 114 15.80 13.09 -2.15
CA ALA A 114 17.06 12.52 -2.61
C ALA A 114 16.87 11.17 -3.33
N GLY A 115 15.73 10.52 -3.07
CA GLY A 115 15.40 9.21 -3.59
C GLY A 115 14.96 9.18 -5.05
N THR A 116 14.56 7.99 -5.49
CA THR A 116 14.08 7.70 -6.84
C THR A 116 12.56 7.59 -6.84
N ARG A 117 11.90 8.30 -7.76
CA ARG A 117 10.46 8.22 -8.00
C ARG A 117 10.20 7.37 -9.23
N TYR A 118 9.39 6.33 -9.09
CA TYR A 118 9.04 5.46 -10.21
C TYR A 118 7.69 5.87 -10.80
N TYR A 119 7.67 6.26 -12.07
CA TYR A 119 6.45 6.63 -12.79
C TYR A 119 6.08 5.59 -13.84
N LEU A 120 4.79 5.45 -14.09
CA LEU A 120 4.20 4.64 -15.14
C LEU A 120 3.62 5.56 -16.22
N GLU A 121 4.15 5.42 -17.43
CA GLU A 121 3.56 5.90 -18.66
C GLU A 121 2.85 4.73 -19.36
N LEU A 122 1.63 4.95 -19.83
CA LEU A 122 0.92 4.00 -20.69
C LEU A 122 0.90 4.57 -22.12
N ALA A 123 1.76 4.05 -22.98
CA ALA A 123 1.77 4.34 -24.41
C ALA A 123 0.89 3.34 -25.18
N ASP A 124 0.72 3.54 -26.49
CA ASP A 124 -0.20 2.74 -27.31
C ASP A 124 0.08 1.23 -27.29
N ARG A 125 1.34 0.82 -27.18
CA ARG A 125 1.77 -0.60 -27.30
C ARG A 125 2.61 -1.10 -26.13
N GLU A 126 2.98 -0.22 -25.21
CA GLU A 126 3.84 -0.57 -24.09
C GLU A 126 3.56 0.32 -22.88
N ALA A 127 3.79 -0.25 -21.72
CA ALA A 127 3.93 0.50 -20.48
C ALA A 127 5.42 0.78 -20.26
N VAL A 128 5.75 2.04 -19.97
CA VAL A 128 7.12 2.49 -19.72
C VAL A 128 7.24 2.86 -18.25
N ILE A 129 8.25 2.31 -17.59
CA ILE A 129 8.61 2.65 -16.21
C ILE A 129 9.75 3.64 -16.23
N HIS A 130 9.51 4.83 -15.70
CA HIS A 130 10.46 5.92 -15.58
C HIS A 130 11.01 5.95 -14.15
N ALA A 131 12.33 6.04 -14.00
CA ALA A 131 13.03 6.20 -12.74
C ALA A 131 13.58 7.63 -12.66
N VAL A 132 12.88 8.48 -11.90
CA VAL A 132 13.18 9.92 -11.84
C VAL A 132 13.92 10.26 -10.55
N ARG A 133 15.15 10.78 -10.68
CA ARG A 133 16.00 11.23 -9.57
C ARG A 133 16.50 12.65 -9.83
N GLY A 134 16.12 13.59 -8.96
CA GLY A 134 16.30 15.01 -9.26
C GLY A 134 15.62 15.38 -10.58
N ASP A 135 16.40 15.92 -11.52
CA ASP A 135 15.98 16.27 -12.88
C ASP A 135 16.28 15.17 -13.92
N SER A 136 16.90 14.06 -13.50
CA SER A 136 17.17 12.90 -14.37
C SER A 136 15.90 12.06 -14.49
N ASP A 137 15.57 11.67 -15.72
CA ASP A 137 14.53 10.70 -16.05
C ASP A 137 15.14 9.56 -16.87
N ASP A 138 15.27 8.39 -16.25
CA ASP A 138 15.80 7.20 -16.88
C ASP A 138 14.68 6.20 -17.17
N VAL A 139 14.62 5.67 -18.39
CA VAL A 139 13.69 4.58 -18.71
C VAL A 139 14.23 3.28 -18.09
N GLY A 140 13.57 2.84 -17.02
CA GLY A 140 13.90 1.60 -16.32
C GLY A 140 13.44 0.36 -17.09
N ALA A 141 12.16 0.28 -17.44
CA ALA A 141 11.61 -0.91 -18.09
C ALA A 141 10.57 -0.57 -19.15
N ARG A 142 10.46 -1.44 -20.17
CA ARG A 142 9.39 -1.42 -21.17
C ARG A 142 8.65 -2.75 -21.13
N ILE A 143 7.35 -2.69 -20.87
CA ILE A 143 6.50 -3.88 -20.76
C ILE A 143 5.48 -3.82 -21.91
N PRO A 144 5.52 -4.76 -22.87
CA PRO A 144 4.54 -4.80 -23.95
C PRO A 144 3.12 -4.88 -23.39
N LEU A 145 2.25 -3.99 -23.88
CA LEU A 145 0.82 -4.09 -23.59
C LEU A 145 0.25 -5.15 -24.51
N ALA A 146 -0.36 -6.16 -23.89
CA ALA A 146 -1.22 -7.07 -24.61
C ALA A 146 -2.55 -6.35 -24.95
N PRO A 147 -3.35 -6.88 -25.89
CA PRO A 147 -4.72 -6.38 -26.11
C PRO A 147 -5.59 -6.45 -24.84
N ASP A 148 -5.21 -7.32 -23.90
CA ASP A 148 -5.84 -7.37 -22.60
C ASP A 148 -5.41 -6.21 -21.68
N ARG A 149 -6.34 -5.80 -20.82
CA ARG A 149 -6.10 -4.69 -19.88
C ARG A 149 -5.31 -5.13 -18.65
N CYS A 150 -4.96 -6.40 -18.50
CA CYS A 150 -4.34 -6.91 -17.27
C CYS A 150 -2.99 -6.26 -17.03
N VAL A 151 -2.16 -6.16 -18.06
CA VAL A 151 -0.83 -5.55 -17.94
C VAL A 151 -0.97 -4.10 -17.47
N ALA A 152 -1.74 -3.30 -18.21
CA ALA A 152 -1.95 -1.90 -17.85
C ALA A 152 -2.48 -1.72 -16.42
N ASN A 153 -3.39 -2.58 -15.97
CA ASN A 153 -4.05 -2.47 -14.66
C ASN A 153 -3.20 -2.94 -13.47
N THR A 154 -2.13 -3.70 -13.68
CA THR A 154 -1.45 -4.41 -12.58
C THR A 154 0.01 -4.04 -12.38
N ILE A 155 0.62 -3.26 -13.27
CA ILE A 155 2.03 -2.89 -13.09
C ILE A 155 2.23 -2.14 -11.77
N THR A 156 3.15 -2.66 -10.95
CA THR A 156 3.53 -2.07 -9.67
C THR A 156 5.02 -2.25 -9.42
N VAL A 157 5.60 -1.37 -8.60
CA VAL A 157 6.99 -1.37 -8.16
C VAL A 157 7.04 -1.68 -6.67
N SER A 158 7.96 -2.53 -6.25
CA SER A 158 8.16 -2.83 -4.83
C SER A 158 8.56 -1.56 -4.06
N PRO A 159 8.16 -1.42 -2.78
CA PRO A 159 8.53 -0.29 -1.94
C PRO A 159 10.04 0.01 -1.84
N ASP A 160 10.89 -0.99 -2.07
CA ASP A 160 12.36 -0.85 -2.10
C ASP A 160 12.93 -0.58 -3.50
N GLY A 161 12.08 -0.48 -4.53
CA GLY A 161 12.47 -0.17 -5.91
C GLY A 161 13.23 -1.26 -6.63
N LYS A 162 13.30 -2.47 -6.10
CA LYS A 162 14.10 -3.54 -6.70
C LYS A 162 13.31 -4.39 -7.67
N ARG A 163 11.98 -4.42 -7.59
CA ARG A 163 11.15 -5.36 -8.32
C ARG A 163 9.96 -4.70 -9.00
N LEU A 164 9.67 -5.19 -10.18
CA LEU A 164 8.40 -5.01 -10.88
C LEU A 164 7.55 -6.26 -10.70
N ALA A 165 6.23 -6.05 -10.64
CA ALA A 165 5.24 -7.10 -10.76
C ALA A 165 4.08 -6.64 -11.64
N TRP A 166 3.56 -7.56 -12.44
CA TRP A 166 2.37 -7.34 -13.29
C TRP A 166 1.76 -8.69 -13.67
N VAL A 167 0.53 -8.67 -14.18
CA VAL A 167 -0.17 -9.84 -14.72
C VAL A 167 -0.28 -9.70 -16.23
N GLN A 168 0.05 -10.74 -16.98
CA GLN A 168 -0.08 -10.81 -18.45
C GLN A 168 -0.69 -12.14 -18.89
N ASP A 169 -0.83 -12.35 -20.21
CA ASP A 169 -1.24 -13.64 -20.81
C ASP A 169 -2.61 -14.12 -20.28
N THR A 170 -3.60 -13.22 -20.20
CA THR A 170 -4.96 -13.61 -19.81
C THR A 170 -5.70 -14.29 -20.97
N THR A 171 -6.50 -15.31 -20.63
CA THR A 171 -7.35 -16.02 -21.60
C THR A 171 -8.84 -15.72 -21.40
N ASP A 172 -9.23 -15.35 -20.19
CA ASP A 172 -10.62 -15.07 -19.78
C ASP A 172 -10.89 -13.57 -19.55
N GLY A 173 -9.85 -12.72 -19.70
CA GLY A 173 -9.90 -11.28 -19.45
C GLY A 173 -9.93 -10.89 -17.97
N MET A 174 -9.77 -11.85 -17.05
CA MET A 174 -9.84 -11.62 -15.60
C MET A 174 -8.61 -12.12 -14.86
N THR A 175 -8.08 -13.28 -15.27
CA THR A 175 -6.94 -13.94 -14.64
C THR A 175 -5.83 -14.17 -15.66
N GLY A 176 -4.57 -14.09 -15.20
CA GLY A 176 -3.41 -14.27 -16.07
C GLY A 176 -2.21 -14.86 -15.32
N THR A 177 -1.03 -14.67 -15.89
CA THR A 177 0.25 -15.06 -15.31
C THR A 177 0.91 -13.88 -14.62
N LEU A 178 1.17 -14.02 -13.31
CA LEU A 178 2.00 -13.12 -12.55
C LEU A 178 3.45 -13.21 -13.04
N MET A 179 3.96 -12.05 -13.42
CA MET A 179 5.33 -11.83 -13.85
C MET A 179 6.06 -11.00 -12.80
N THR A 180 7.38 -11.17 -12.78
CA THR A 180 8.28 -10.26 -12.07
C THR A 180 9.52 -10.00 -12.90
N ALA A 181 10.14 -8.84 -12.67
CA ALA A 181 11.44 -8.45 -13.18
C ALA A 181 12.13 -7.52 -12.16
N SER A 182 13.40 -7.23 -12.37
CA SER A 182 14.04 -6.06 -11.78
C SER A 182 13.43 -4.77 -12.34
N THR A 183 13.61 -3.62 -11.67
CA THR A 183 13.09 -2.32 -12.15
C THR A 183 13.74 -1.79 -13.41
N ASP A 184 14.90 -2.32 -13.79
CA ASP A 184 15.54 -2.13 -15.10
C ASP A 184 15.00 -3.09 -16.19
N GLY A 185 13.95 -3.85 -15.88
CA GLY A 185 13.34 -4.84 -16.78
C GLY A 185 14.12 -6.16 -16.92
N SER A 186 15.31 -6.29 -16.33
CA SER A 186 16.10 -7.50 -16.37
C SER A 186 15.51 -8.63 -15.50
N GLY A 187 15.95 -9.87 -15.72
CA GLY A 187 15.54 -11.00 -14.88
C GLY A 187 14.06 -11.34 -14.96
N LYS A 188 13.38 -10.98 -16.05
CA LYS A 188 11.95 -11.27 -16.26
C LYS A 188 11.66 -12.77 -16.13
N ARG A 189 10.71 -13.13 -15.27
CA ARG A 189 10.27 -14.52 -15.06
C ARG A 189 8.79 -14.63 -14.66
N LYS A 190 8.23 -15.83 -14.88
CA LYS A 190 6.88 -16.23 -14.47
C LYS A 190 6.90 -16.73 -13.03
N LEU A 191 5.90 -16.38 -12.23
CA LEU A 191 5.80 -16.83 -10.83
C LEU A 191 4.57 -17.71 -10.58
N LEU A 192 3.39 -17.25 -10.99
CA LEU A 192 2.11 -17.92 -10.69
C LEU A 192 1.11 -17.69 -11.82
N THR A 193 0.29 -18.68 -12.14
CA THR A 193 -0.80 -18.58 -13.11
C THR A 193 -2.16 -18.47 -12.42
N GLY A 194 -3.18 -17.98 -13.14
CA GLY A 194 -4.51 -17.82 -12.58
C GLY A 194 -4.62 -16.64 -11.61
N VAL A 195 -3.72 -15.65 -11.73
CA VAL A 195 -3.72 -14.47 -10.86
C VAL A 195 -4.70 -13.43 -11.40
N LEU A 196 -5.60 -12.96 -10.55
CA LEU A 196 -6.57 -11.92 -10.88
C LEU A 196 -5.85 -10.61 -11.23
N CYS A 197 -6.20 -10.02 -12.38
CA CYS A 197 -5.64 -8.76 -12.85
C CYS A 197 -6.62 -7.58 -12.74
N LEU A 198 -7.79 -7.83 -12.17
CA LEU A 198 -8.86 -6.87 -12.00
C LEU A 198 -9.14 -6.64 -10.52
N GLY A 199 -9.86 -5.55 -10.27
CA GLY A 199 -10.33 -5.23 -8.93
C GLY A 199 -9.26 -4.58 -8.07
N SER A 200 -9.65 -4.34 -6.83
CA SER A 200 -8.98 -3.35 -6.02
C SER A 200 -7.80 -3.90 -5.19
N ASN A 201 -7.46 -5.17 -5.30
CA ASN A 201 -6.35 -5.76 -4.54
C ASN A 201 -5.60 -6.80 -5.40
N ALA A 202 -5.49 -6.55 -6.71
CA ALA A 202 -4.89 -7.49 -7.65
C ALA A 202 -3.46 -7.85 -7.21
N LEU A 203 -2.62 -6.84 -6.99
CA LEU A 203 -1.26 -6.98 -6.49
C LEU A 203 -1.04 -5.99 -5.32
N VAL A 204 -0.65 -6.50 -4.15
CA VAL A 204 -0.37 -5.66 -2.97
C VAL A 204 0.94 -6.10 -2.33
N TRP A 205 1.91 -5.19 -2.28
CA TRP A 205 3.21 -5.45 -1.66
C TRP A 205 3.10 -5.53 -0.14
N GLN A 206 3.80 -6.50 0.46
CA GLN A 206 4.16 -6.54 1.86
C GLN A 206 5.69 -6.41 1.92
N GLY A 207 6.19 -5.19 2.14
CA GLY A 207 7.62 -4.92 2.07
C GLY A 207 8.16 -5.00 0.64
N GLY A 208 9.48 -5.17 0.49
CA GLY A 208 10.17 -5.19 -0.80
C GLY A 208 10.21 -6.57 -1.50
N ASP A 209 9.89 -7.64 -0.78
CA ASP A 209 10.17 -9.02 -1.20
C ASP A 209 8.95 -9.94 -1.20
N ARG A 210 7.81 -9.50 -0.66
CA ARG A 210 6.58 -10.28 -0.66
C ARG A 210 5.45 -9.55 -1.37
N LEU A 211 4.69 -10.30 -2.15
CA LEU A 211 3.55 -9.78 -2.89
C LEU A 211 2.32 -10.63 -2.63
N MET A 212 1.28 -10.01 -2.08
CA MET A 212 -0.03 -10.62 -2.00
C MET A 212 -0.73 -10.50 -3.34
N VAL A 213 -1.27 -11.61 -3.82
CA VAL A 213 -2.05 -11.71 -5.05
C VAL A 213 -3.35 -12.46 -4.82
N GLN A 214 -4.31 -12.32 -5.72
CA GLN A 214 -5.51 -13.17 -5.74
C GLN A 214 -5.34 -14.28 -6.78
N GLU A 215 -5.27 -15.53 -6.34
CA GLU A 215 -5.33 -16.72 -7.18
C GLU A 215 -6.81 -17.10 -7.39
N GLY A 216 -7.27 -17.04 -8.63
CA GLY A 216 -8.69 -17.08 -8.97
C GLY A 216 -9.43 -15.88 -8.38
N VAL A 217 -10.68 -16.09 -7.96
CA VAL A 217 -11.55 -15.00 -7.45
C VAL A 217 -11.63 -14.96 -5.92
N VAL A 218 -11.12 -15.99 -5.23
CA VAL A 218 -11.43 -16.21 -3.82
C VAL A 218 -10.18 -16.33 -2.97
N ARG A 219 -9.09 -16.90 -3.50
CA ARG A 219 -7.92 -17.25 -2.71
C ARG A 219 -6.89 -16.14 -2.76
N SER A 220 -6.58 -15.56 -1.61
CA SER A 220 -5.39 -14.71 -1.49
C SER A 220 -4.16 -15.58 -1.24
N VAL A 221 -3.05 -15.26 -1.88
CA VAL A 221 -1.77 -15.97 -1.71
C VAL A 221 -0.68 -14.93 -1.54
N LEU A 222 0.19 -15.13 -0.55
CA LEU A 222 1.40 -14.34 -0.39
C LEU A 222 2.55 -15.04 -1.12
N ILE A 223 3.24 -14.33 -2.01
CA ILE A 223 4.33 -14.87 -2.81
C ILE A 223 5.64 -14.26 -2.33
N ASP A 224 6.63 -15.11 -2.05
CA ASP A 224 8.02 -14.68 -1.92
C ASP A 224 8.56 -14.39 -3.33
N MET A 225 8.80 -13.12 -3.62
CA MET A 225 9.21 -12.64 -4.94
C MET A 225 10.67 -12.96 -5.26
N VAL A 226 11.48 -13.26 -4.24
CA VAL A 226 12.88 -13.68 -4.38
C VAL A 226 12.94 -15.17 -4.71
N ALA A 227 12.26 -16.00 -3.90
CA ALA A 227 12.24 -17.45 -4.07
C ALA A 227 11.29 -17.90 -5.20
N GLY A 228 10.32 -17.07 -5.58
CA GLY A 228 9.35 -17.37 -6.62
C GLY A 228 8.36 -18.47 -6.25
N LYS A 229 8.00 -18.56 -4.96
CA LYS A 229 7.09 -19.58 -4.43
C LYS A 229 6.11 -18.97 -3.42
N PRO A 230 4.97 -19.62 -3.15
CA PRO A 230 4.11 -19.24 -2.04
C PRO A 230 4.92 -19.15 -0.74
N PHE A 231 4.70 -18.07 0.00
CA PHE A 231 5.24 -17.88 1.33
C PHE A 231 4.28 -18.55 2.33
N ASP A 232 4.82 -19.40 3.21
CA ASP A 232 4.05 -20.02 4.29
C ASP A 232 3.77 -18.99 5.38
N GLY A 233 2.74 -18.18 5.14
CA GLY A 233 2.19 -17.20 6.07
C GLY A 233 0.71 -17.00 5.78
N ASP A 234 -0.04 -16.52 6.77
CA ASP A 234 -1.43 -16.17 6.55
C ASP A 234 -1.48 -14.96 5.62
N PRO A 235 -2.03 -15.08 4.39
CA PRO A 235 -2.29 -13.89 3.59
C PRO A 235 -3.34 -13.00 4.28
N GLY A 236 -4.15 -13.56 5.17
CA GLY A 236 -5.32 -12.95 5.76
C GLY A 236 -6.55 -13.09 4.87
N GLN A 237 -7.73 -13.11 5.47
CA GLN A 237 -9.04 -13.09 4.78
C GLN A 237 -9.64 -11.68 4.72
N GLU A 238 -8.90 -10.69 5.20
CA GLU A 238 -9.38 -9.32 5.30
C GLU A 238 -9.42 -8.65 3.93
N THR A 239 -10.27 -7.64 3.85
CA THR A 239 -10.49 -6.88 2.63
C THR A 239 -9.72 -5.56 2.68
N ASN A 240 -9.46 -4.96 1.52
CA ASN A 240 -8.80 -3.65 1.41
C ASN A 240 -7.43 -3.57 2.11
N ARG A 241 -6.63 -4.65 1.99
CA ARG A 241 -5.31 -4.75 2.59
C ARG A 241 -4.34 -3.75 1.98
N CYS A 242 -3.57 -3.08 2.83
CA CYS A 242 -2.50 -2.17 2.44
C CYS A 242 -1.40 -2.24 3.50
N TRP A 243 -0.18 -2.60 3.12
CA TRP A 243 0.95 -2.60 4.03
C TRP A 243 1.73 -1.29 3.97
N SER A 244 2.37 -0.98 5.10
CA SER A 244 3.50 -0.04 5.20
C SER A 244 4.67 -0.51 4.33
N ALA A 245 5.60 0.40 4.03
CA ALA A 245 6.66 0.16 3.06
C ALA A 245 7.65 -0.96 3.48
N ASP A 246 7.83 -1.22 4.77
CA ASP A 246 8.60 -2.36 5.29
C ASP A 246 7.78 -3.65 5.42
N GLY A 247 6.47 -3.60 5.18
CA GLY A 247 5.58 -4.75 5.31
C GLY A 247 5.16 -5.07 6.74
N ARG A 248 5.52 -4.25 7.74
CA ARG A 248 5.27 -4.52 9.16
C ARG A 248 3.83 -4.24 9.57
N TRP A 249 3.35 -3.04 9.25
CA TRP A 249 1.99 -2.60 9.57
C TRP A 249 1.05 -2.87 8.42
N LEU A 250 -0.07 -3.54 8.71
CA LEU A 250 -1.17 -3.80 7.79
C LEU A 250 -2.38 -2.95 8.16
N ALA A 251 -2.87 -2.14 7.23
CA ALA A 251 -4.22 -1.60 7.26
C ALA A 251 -5.15 -2.52 6.48
N ALA A 252 -6.28 -2.91 7.08
CA ALA A 252 -7.28 -3.75 6.42
C ALA A 252 -8.68 -3.53 7.01
N VAL A 253 -9.68 -4.24 6.46
CA VAL A 253 -11.06 -4.24 6.94
C VAL A 253 -11.51 -5.66 7.26
N SER A 254 -11.91 -5.87 8.51
CA SER A 254 -12.50 -7.10 9.01
C SER A 254 -13.90 -6.81 9.57
N GLU A 255 -14.89 -7.61 9.17
CA GLU A 255 -16.31 -7.43 9.56
C GLU A 255 -16.83 -6.00 9.33
N GLY A 256 -16.36 -5.33 8.27
CA GLY A 256 -16.72 -3.95 7.94
C GLY A 256 -16.05 -2.89 8.82
N LYS A 257 -15.17 -3.27 9.75
CA LYS A 257 -14.42 -2.36 10.63
C LYS A 257 -12.98 -2.21 10.13
N PRO A 258 -12.52 -0.99 9.84
CA PRO A 258 -11.14 -0.76 9.46
C PRO A 258 -10.22 -0.80 10.67
N TYR A 259 -9.05 -1.40 10.50
CA TYR A 259 -8.03 -1.48 11.53
C TYR A 259 -6.62 -1.35 10.92
N VAL A 260 -5.65 -1.06 11.78
CA VAL A 260 -4.22 -1.16 11.51
C VAL A 260 -3.58 -2.07 12.54
N ALA A 261 -2.79 -3.04 12.12
CA ALA A 261 -2.14 -4.00 13.02
C ALA A 261 -0.70 -4.30 12.62
N ASP A 262 0.11 -4.66 13.59
CA ASP A 262 1.36 -5.42 13.42
C ASP A 262 1.25 -6.74 14.20
N GLU A 263 2.37 -7.44 14.40
CA GLU A 263 2.40 -8.70 15.15
C GLU A 263 1.96 -8.57 16.63
N ASN A 264 2.03 -7.36 17.20
CA ASN A 264 1.86 -7.13 18.64
C ASN A 264 0.69 -6.21 18.98
N GLN A 265 0.20 -5.42 18.01
CA GLN A 265 -0.77 -4.36 18.25
C GLN A 265 -1.86 -4.36 17.19
N LEU A 266 -3.07 -4.01 17.59
CA LEU A 266 -4.20 -3.78 16.70
C LEU A 266 -4.96 -2.53 17.13
N HIS A 267 -5.15 -1.61 16.19
CA HIS A 267 -5.87 -0.36 16.37
C HIS A 267 -7.05 -0.34 15.40
N SER A 268 -8.27 -0.44 15.90
CA SER A 268 -9.45 -0.15 15.09
C SER A 268 -9.63 1.36 15.01
N TYR A 269 -9.95 1.87 13.82
CA TYR A 269 -10.18 3.29 13.61
C TYR A 269 -11.48 3.53 12.87
N HIS A 270 -11.93 4.77 12.85
CA HIS A 270 -13.14 5.19 12.15
C HIS A 270 -12.86 6.38 11.25
N TYR A 271 -13.55 6.44 10.12
CA TYR A 271 -13.52 7.59 9.23
C TYR A 271 -14.87 7.74 8.53
N ASP A 272 -15.47 8.92 8.65
CA ASP A 272 -16.70 9.30 7.97
C ASP A 272 -16.38 10.13 6.72
N PRO A 273 -16.38 9.52 5.52
CA PRO A 273 -16.16 10.26 4.28
C PRO A 273 -17.39 11.14 3.94
N PRO A 274 -17.22 12.16 3.08
CA PRO A 274 -18.35 12.81 2.41
C PRO A 274 -19.25 11.77 1.72
N LYS A 275 -20.55 11.75 2.06
CA LYS A 275 -21.50 10.70 1.65
C LYS A 275 -21.70 10.61 0.13
N ASP A 276 -21.75 11.76 -0.54
CA ASP A 276 -21.90 11.87 -1.99
C ASP A 276 -20.72 11.23 -2.74
N GLN A 277 -19.49 11.51 -2.29
CA GLN A 277 -18.29 10.93 -2.86
C GLN A 277 -18.16 9.45 -2.52
N ALA A 278 -18.43 9.06 -1.28
CA ALA A 278 -18.42 7.66 -0.88
C ALA A 278 -19.42 6.83 -1.69
N TRP A 279 -20.61 7.34 -1.98
CA TRP A 279 -21.58 6.67 -2.85
C TRP A 279 -21.07 6.53 -4.28
N LYS A 280 -20.50 7.60 -4.85
CA LYS A 280 -19.94 7.59 -6.20
C LYS A 280 -18.85 6.53 -6.38
N TRP A 281 -18.03 6.31 -5.35
CA TRP A 281 -16.83 5.50 -5.45
C TRP A 281 -16.87 4.17 -4.67
N ASP A 282 -18.06 3.71 -4.24
CA ASP A 282 -18.25 2.48 -3.46
C ASP A 282 -17.45 2.46 -2.14
N GLY A 283 -17.34 3.64 -1.50
CA GLY A 283 -16.69 3.83 -0.22
C GLY A 283 -15.23 4.27 -0.32
N TRP A 284 -14.49 4.03 0.75
CA TRP A 284 -13.11 4.46 0.95
C TRP A 284 -12.27 3.31 1.51
N ARG A 285 -10.95 3.50 1.50
CA ARG A 285 -9.99 2.58 2.12
C ARG A 285 -8.64 3.26 2.38
N ALA A 286 -7.79 2.59 3.16
CA ALA A 286 -6.38 2.94 3.25
C ALA A 286 -5.66 2.73 1.90
N ARG A 287 -4.77 3.65 1.55
CA ARG A 287 -3.92 3.63 0.34
C ARG A 287 -2.41 3.55 0.66
N SER A 288 -2.04 3.92 1.87
CA SER A 288 -0.68 3.88 2.39
C SER A 288 -0.75 3.93 3.91
N VAL A 289 0.23 3.33 4.58
CA VAL A 289 0.34 3.22 6.04
C VAL A 289 1.69 3.76 6.47
N SER A 290 1.73 4.57 7.52
CA SER A 290 2.99 5.05 8.11
C SER A 290 3.80 3.90 8.72
N MET A 291 5.11 4.11 8.84
CA MET A 291 6.06 3.09 9.35
C MET A 291 5.82 2.70 10.82
N ASP A 292 5.03 3.51 11.54
CA ASP A 292 4.63 3.27 12.93
C ASP A 292 3.15 2.84 13.05
N GLY A 293 2.44 2.64 11.94
CA GLY A 293 1.02 2.25 11.92
C GLY A 293 0.04 3.32 12.44
N ARG A 294 0.55 4.48 12.86
CA ARG A 294 -0.26 5.54 13.47
C ARG A 294 -1.11 6.30 12.47
N TYR A 295 -0.70 6.34 11.21
CA TYR A 295 -1.38 7.11 10.18
C TYR A 295 -1.68 6.27 8.95
N VAL A 296 -2.85 6.51 8.37
CA VAL A 296 -3.24 5.96 7.08
C VAL A 296 -3.68 7.06 6.14
N SER A 297 -3.27 6.98 4.88
CA SER A 297 -3.82 7.85 3.84
C SER A 297 -5.08 7.21 3.30
N ILE A 298 -6.16 7.97 3.21
CA ILE A 298 -7.45 7.49 2.73
C ILE A 298 -7.65 7.87 1.27
N GLY A 299 -8.19 6.94 0.48
CA GLY A 299 -8.59 7.15 -0.90
C GLY A 299 -9.84 6.36 -1.25
N TRP A 300 -10.42 6.66 -2.41
CA TRP A 300 -11.66 6.05 -2.89
C TRP A 300 -11.52 4.57 -3.24
N VAL A 301 -12.56 3.75 -3.15
CA VAL A 301 -12.46 2.32 -3.53
C VAL A 301 -12.48 2.14 -5.05
N GLY A 302 -13.37 2.85 -5.75
CA GLY A 302 -13.58 2.78 -7.20
C GLY A 302 -12.46 3.38 -8.06
N THR A 303 -11.29 3.65 -7.48
CA THR A 303 -10.10 4.14 -8.18
C THR A 303 -8.96 3.14 -8.03
N ASP A 304 -7.88 3.28 -8.83
CA ASP A 304 -6.82 2.27 -8.86
C ASP A 304 -6.04 2.20 -7.53
N PRO A 305 -6.10 1.07 -6.79
CA PRO A 305 -5.35 0.82 -5.54
C PRO A 305 -3.86 0.89 -5.69
N SER A 306 -3.39 0.19 -6.72
CA SER A 306 -2.01 -0.21 -6.88
C SER A 306 -1.13 1.01 -7.12
N ARG A 307 -1.75 2.05 -7.67
CA ARG A 307 -1.17 3.35 -8.00
C ARG A 307 -1.25 4.36 -6.87
N ARG A 308 -1.99 4.06 -5.79
CA ARG A 308 -2.24 4.97 -4.64
C ARG A 308 -2.80 6.35 -4.99
N ASP A 309 -3.18 6.55 -6.25
CA ASP A 309 -3.87 7.74 -6.75
C ASP A 309 -5.25 7.88 -6.09
N ASP A 310 -5.73 9.13 -6.08
CA ASP A 310 -6.97 9.56 -5.44
C ASP A 310 -7.00 9.31 -3.92
N SER A 311 -5.83 9.34 -3.28
CA SER A 311 -5.75 9.53 -1.83
C SER A 311 -5.86 11.03 -1.50
N PHE A 312 -6.78 11.36 -0.61
CA PHE A 312 -7.25 12.74 -0.42
C PHE A 312 -7.14 13.24 1.02
N THR A 313 -6.90 12.37 2.01
CA THR A 313 -6.72 12.77 3.40
C THR A 313 -5.85 11.77 4.18
N VAL A 314 -5.44 12.15 5.39
CA VAL A 314 -4.79 11.26 6.36
C VAL A 314 -5.64 11.15 7.62
N VAL A 315 -5.69 9.96 8.22
CA VAL A 315 -6.37 9.67 9.49
C VAL A 315 -5.34 9.16 10.50
N ASP A 316 -5.36 9.72 11.71
CA ASP A 316 -4.66 9.16 12.89
C ASP A 316 -5.48 7.97 13.40
N THR A 317 -4.89 6.78 13.37
CA THR A 317 -5.57 5.50 13.63
C THR A 317 -5.90 5.30 15.11
N ILE A 318 -5.18 5.99 16.00
CA ILE A 318 -5.41 5.93 17.45
C ILE A 318 -6.58 6.81 17.85
N THR A 319 -6.65 8.01 17.28
CA THR A 319 -7.65 9.02 17.65
C THR A 319 -8.86 9.06 16.71
N SER A 320 -8.79 8.37 15.56
CA SER A 320 -9.76 8.44 14.46
C SER A 320 -9.98 9.86 13.92
N LYS A 321 -9.01 10.77 14.14
CA LYS A 321 -9.09 12.16 13.68
C LYS A 321 -8.41 12.34 12.35
N VAL A 322 -9.02 13.17 11.50
CA VAL A 322 -8.39 13.64 10.27
C VAL A 322 -7.21 14.54 10.60
N VAL A 323 -6.05 14.26 10.02
CA VAL A 323 -4.85 15.07 10.14
C VAL A 323 -4.93 16.23 9.15
N LYS A 324 -4.72 17.46 9.65
CA LYS A 324 -4.64 18.64 8.79
C LYS A 324 -3.26 18.71 8.12
N LEU A 325 -3.21 18.42 6.83
CA LEU A 325 -2.00 18.56 6.03
C LEU A 325 -1.71 20.04 5.71
N PRO A 326 -0.44 20.50 5.77
CA PRO A 326 -0.06 21.88 5.47
C PRO A 326 0.05 22.12 3.95
N VAL A 327 -0.97 21.72 3.20
CA VAL A 327 -1.03 21.84 1.74
C VAL A 327 -2.30 22.56 1.31
N ALA A 328 -2.23 23.23 0.17
CA ALA A 328 -3.37 23.94 -0.42
C ALA A 328 -3.68 23.40 -1.82
N GLY A 329 -4.94 23.40 -2.22
CA GLY A 329 -5.40 22.88 -3.50
C GLY A 329 -5.68 21.37 -3.49
N THR A 330 -5.98 20.83 -4.66
CA THR A 330 -6.39 19.43 -4.83
C THR A 330 -5.22 18.47 -4.62
N VAL A 331 -5.39 17.53 -3.70
CA VAL A 331 -4.45 16.42 -3.48
C VAL A 331 -4.77 15.31 -4.49
N LYS A 332 -3.75 14.84 -5.21
CA LYS A 332 -3.84 13.72 -6.16
C LYS A 332 -3.47 12.40 -5.48
N SER A 333 -2.41 12.41 -4.68
CA SER A 333 -1.97 11.23 -3.93
C SER A 333 -1.21 11.61 -2.66
N ILE A 334 -1.27 10.74 -1.66
CA ILE A 334 -0.55 10.80 -0.39
C ILE A 334 0.14 9.45 -0.19
N GLN A 335 1.46 9.45 -0.02
CA GLN A 335 2.24 8.22 0.18
C GLN A 335 3.16 8.36 1.39
N PHE A 336 3.15 7.36 2.27
CA PHE A 336 4.16 7.18 3.31
C PHE A 336 5.32 6.38 2.74
N ALA A 337 6.53 6.91 2.88
CA ALA A 337 7.77 6.29 2.45
C ALA A 337 8.49 5.58 3.60
N ALA A 338 9.45 4.71 3.25
CA ALA A 338 10.18 3.89 4.21
C ALA A 338 11.06 4.69 5.18
N ASP A 339 11.51 5.88 4.78
CA ASP A 339 12.29 6.82 5.60
C ASP A 339 11.42 7.70 6.52
N GLY A 340 10.10 7.47 6.52
CA GLY A 340 9.13 8.28 7.28
C GLY A 340 8.71 9.57 6.57
N THR A 341 9.22 9.83 5.36
CA THR A 341 8.78 10.95 4.53
C THR A 341 7.33 10.74 4.07
N VAL A 342 6.54 11.82 4.03
CA VAL A 342 5.18 11.84 3.47
C VAL A 342 5.18 12.67 2.20
N LEU A 343 4.85 12.02 1.08
CA LEU A 343 4.75 12.66 -0.23
C LEU A 343 3.30 13.04 -0.48
N VAL A 344 3.02 14.34 -0.65
CA VAL A 344 1.70 14.85 -1.01
C VAL A 344 1.76 15.44 -2.41
N ARG A 345 1.27 14.69 -3.40
CA ARG A 345 1.26 15.09 -4.81
C ARG A 345 0.07 16.01 -5.08
N GLN A 346 0.32 17.15 -5.71
CA GLN A 346 -0.67 18.16 -6.05
C GLN A 346 -0.36 18.77 -7.42
N GLY A 347 -1.26 18.65 -8.39
CA GLY A 347 -1.05 19.23 -9.73
C GLY A 347 0.30 18.81 -10.32
N SER A 348 1.22 19.77 -10.46
CA SER A 348 2.57 19.60 -11.02
C SER A 348 3.70 19.50 -9.98
N ARG A 349 3.37 19.29 -8.71
CA ARG A 349 4.35 19.31 -7.61
C ARG A 349 4.11 18.22 -6.58
N ILE A 350 5.15 17.90 -5.83
CA ILE A 350 5.12 17.05 -4.64
C ILE A 350 5.54 17.90 -3.45
N VAL A 351 4.64 18.09 -2.48
CA VAL A 351 5.00 18.66 -1.18
C VAL A 351 5.53 17.53 -0.31
N VAL A 352 6.73 17.73 0.23
CA VAL A 352 7.43 16.75 1.07
C VAL A 352 7.24 17.13 2.52
N LEU A 353 6.70 16.20 3.31
CA LEU A 353 6.52 16.38 4.75
C LEU A 353 7.34 15.34 5.53
N ASP A 354 7.71 15.67 6.76
CA ASP A 354 8.22 14.69 7.72
C ASP A 354 7.09 13.83 8.33
N SER A 355 7.45 12.87 9.18
CA SER A 355 6.52 11.99 9.89
C SER A 355 5.59 12.71 10.87
N SER A 356 5.88 13.98 11.19
CA SER A 356 5.03 14.87 11.99
C SER A 356 4.19 15.82 11.13
N PHE A 357 4.12 15.57 9.82
CA PHE A 357 3.43 16.39 8.81
C PHE A 357 3.92 17.83 8.73
N ARG A 358 5.17 18.11 9.12
CA ARG A 358 5.80 19.41 8.89
C ARG A 358 6.40 19.41 7.49
N ARG A 359 6.20 20.50 6.77
CA ARG A 359 6.76 20.66 5.43
C ARG A 359 8.29 20.78 5.50
N VAL A 360 8.98 19.84 4.85
CA VAL A 360 10.45 19.83 4.73
C VAL A 360 10.91 20.33 3.37
N GLY A 361 10.04 20.30 2.35
CA GLY A 361 10.34 20.89 1.05
C GLY A 361 9.22 20.71 0.03
N GLU A 362 9.55 21.01 -1.21
CA GLU A 362 8.67 20.87 -2.38
C GLU A 362 9.53 20.50 -3.58
N VAL A 363 9.01 19.65 -4.46
CA VAL A 363 9.65 19.27 -5.71
C VAL A 363 8.66 19.50 -6.84
N GLU A 364 9.07 20.25 -7.87
CA GLU A 364 8.32 20.27 -9.12
C GLU A 364 8.50 18.95 -9.85
N GLU A 365 7.40 18.39 -10.35
CA GLU A 365 7.49 17.25 -11.26
C GLU A 365 7.89 17.77 -12.65
N PRO A 366 8.88 17.16 -13.32
CA PRO A 366 9.21 17.47 -14.71
C PRO A 366 7.96 17.39 -15.60
N GLN A 367 7.88 18.24 -16.62
CA GLN A 367 6.69 18.35 -17.48
C GLN A 367 6.25 17.00 -18.05
N ASP A 368 7.22 16.19 -18.46
CA ASP A 368 7.00 14.91 -19.13
C ASP A 368 6.39 13.86 -18.19
N VAL A 369 6.61 13.96 -16.87
CA VAL A 369 6.10 12.97 -15.89
C VAL A 369 4.85 13.45 -15.12
N ARG A 370 4.42 14.70 -15.29
CA ARG A 370 3.23 15.27 -14.62
C ARG A 370 1.95 14.50 -14.93
N ALA A 371 1.82 14.02 -16.17
CA ALA A 371 0.67 13.24 -16.61
C ALA A 371 0.78 11.75 -16.20
N MET A 372 1.99 11.30 -15.85
CA MET A 372 2.26 9.90 -15.48
C MET A 372 1.75 9.57 -14.08
N THR A 373 1.58 8.26 -13.85
CA THR A 373 1.16 7.70 -12.57
C THR A 373 2.39 7.46 -11.68
N LEU A 374 2.39 7.93 -10.44
CA LEU A 374 3.48 7.66 -9.50
C LEU A 374 3.27 6.28 -8.85
N LEU A 375 4.12 5.30 -9.17
CA LEU A 375 4.03 3.94 -8.63
C LEU A 375 4.65 3.82 -7.24
N ALA A 376 5.83 4.40 -7.04
CA ALA A 376 6.59 4.29 -5.79
C ALA A 376 7.60 5.43 -5.63
N TYR A 377 8.00 5.68 -4.39
CA TYR A 377 9.16 6.48 -4.03
C TYR A 377 10.10 5.66 -3.15
N VAL A 378 11.39 5.69 -3.49
CA VAL A 378 12.44 4.92 -2.82
C VAL A 378 13.49 5.92 -2.33
N PRO A 379 13.58 6.17 -1.01
CA PRO A 379 14.47 7.17 -0.41
C PRO A 379 15.94 7.05 -0.79
#